data_AF-A0A2P5SXJ5-F1
#
_entry.id   AF-A0A2P5SXJ5-F1
#
_cell.length_a   1.000
_cell.length_b   1.000
_cell.length_c   1.000
_cell.angle_alpha   90.00
_cell.angle_beta   90.00
_cell.angle_gamma   90.00
#
_symmetry.space_group_name_H-M   'P 1'
#
loop_
_entity.id
_entity.type
_entity.pdbx_description
1 polymer ?
#
loop_
_entity_poly.entity_id
_entity_poly.type
_entity_poly.pdbx_seq_one_letter_code
_entity_poly.pdbx_strand_id
1 'polypeptide(L)'
;MNNVFNENTDYISPVNAKSYIFGFILSVVLTNIPFWMVISHSTSHYVMLGIIVSCAIIQILVHLFCFLHLDSKSENGWNMISLVFSALIILIIVTGSIWIMSNLNYNMMPN
;
A
#
# COMPACT_ATOMS: atom_id res chain seq x y z
N MET A 1 12.68 40.60 40.15
CA MET A 1 11.44 40.69 39.35
C MET A 1 11.76 40.56 37.87
N ASN A 2 12.72 39.70 37.52
CA ASN A 2 13.29 39.54 36.18
C ASN A 2 13.89 38.12 36.30
N ASN A 3 13.33 37.05 35.73
CA ASN A 3 13.37 36.69 34.31
C ASN A 3 12.25 35.67 34.01
N VAL A 4 11.03 35.95 34.49
CA VAL A 4 9.83 35.08 34.35
C VAL A 4 9.24 35.11 32.93
N PHE A 5 9.89 35.78 31.98
CA PHE A 5 9.48 35.86 30.58
C PHE A 5 10.56 35.31 29.65
N ASN A 6 10.83 34.01 29.73
CA ASN A 6 11.27 33.26 28.55
C ASN A 6 10.10 32.38 28.08
N GLU A 7 9.01 33.08 27.81
CA GLU A 7 7.90 32.62 27.00
C GLU A 7 8.17 33.19 25.61
N ASN A 8 7.96 32.41 24.56
CA ASN A 8 8.00 32.78 23.13
C ASN A 8 9.33 32.62 22.37
N THR A 9 9.68 31.36 22.03
CA THR A 9 10.26 30.86 20.74
C THR A 9 10.68 29.40 21.00
N ASP A 10 10.10 28.33 20.49
CA ASP A 10 9.43 28.06 19.23
C ASP A 10 8.20 27.18 19.47
N TYR A 11 7.04 27.75 19.17
CA TYR A 11 5.85 26.96 18.90
C TYR A 11 6.01 26.33 17.52
N ILE A 12 5.51 25.09 17.39
CA ILE A 12 5.50 24.21 16.23
C ILE A 12 6.76 23.34 16.08
N SER A 13 6.87 22.28 16.88
CA SER A 13 7.34 21.01 16.33
C SER A 13 6.22 20.46 15.44
N PRO A 14 6.33 20.54 14.10
CA PRO A 14 5.26 20.11 13.23
C PRO A 14 5.26 18.58 13.20
N VAL A 15 4.37 18.03 14.02
CA VAL A 15 3.48 16.92 13.69
C VAL A 15 4.15 15.58 13.38
N ASN A 16 3.93 14.62 14.29
CA ASN A 16 4.14 13.18 14.13
C ASN A 16 3.33 12.56 12.95
N ALA A 17 2.58 13.35 12.17
CA ALA A 17 1.91 12.92 10.94
C ALA A 17 2.84 12.87 9.71
N LYS A 18 4.13 13.20 9.84
CA LYS A 18 5.10 13.06 8.74
C LYS A 18 5.16 11.63 8.19
N SER A 19 5.00 10.61 9.04
CA SER A 19 5.01 9.20 8.61
C SER A 19 3.77 8.85 7.76
N TYR A 20 2.58 9.26 8.20
CA TYR A 20 1.33 9.06 7.45
C TYR A 20 1.31 9.83 6.13
N ILE A 21 1.77 11.08 6.15
CA ILE A 21 1.85 11.93 4.96
C ILE A 21 2.86 11.38 3.96
N PHE A 22 3.97 10.81 4.43
CA PHE A 22 4.95 10.16 3.56
C PHE A 22 4.38 8.90 2.88
N GLY A 23 3.67 8.03 3.61
CA GLY A 23 2.99 6.86 3.03
C GLY A 23 1.90 7.25 2.02
N PHE A 24 1.16 8.32 2.32
CA PHE A 24 0.15 8.88 1.42
C PHE A 24 0.78 9.42 0.12
N ILE A 25 1.85 10.21 0.23
CA ILE A 25 2.58 10.74 -0.93
C ILE A 25 3.17 9.60 -1.76
N LEU A 26 3.73 8.57 -1.13
CA LEU A 26 4.29 7.42 -1.82
C LEU A 26 3.22 6.68 -2.64
N SER A 27 2.02 6.48 -2.08
CA SER A 27 0.86 5.89 -2.77
C SER A 27 0.38 6.75 -3.95
N VAL A 28 0.32 8.07 -3.78
CA VAL A 28 -0.08 9.00 -4.85
C VAL A 28 0.92 8.96 -6.01
N VAL A 29 2.22 9.02 -5.72
CA VAL A 29 3.28 8.92 -6.73
C VAL A 29 3.20 7.58 -7.46
N LEU A 30 3.04 6.48 -6.73
CA LEU A 30 2.93 5.16 -7.33
C LEU A 30 1.69 4.98 -8.20
N THR A 31 0.57 5.65 -7.89
CA THR A 31 -0.65 5.66 -8.74
C THR A 31 -0.48 6.51 -9.99
N ASN A 32 0.31 7.58 -9.91
CA ASN A 32 0.48 8.51 -11.01
C ASN A 32 1.30 7.88 -12.15
N ILE A 33 2.28 7.02 -11.81
CA ILE A 33 3.12 6.29 -12.77
C ILE A 33 2.30 5.46 -13.78
N PRO A 34 1.41 4.51 -13.37
CA PRO A 34 0.61 3.72 -14.31
C PRO A 34 -0.40 4.59 -15.06
N PHE A 35 -0.94 5.64 -14.44
CA PHE A 35 -1.90 6.55 -15.10
C PHE A 35 -1.27 7.29 -16.28
N TRP A 36 -0.08 7.87 -16.07
CA TRP A 36 0.66 8.50 -17.16
C TRP A 36 0.94 7.47 -18.26
N MET A 37 1.40 6.28 -17.87
CA MET A 37 1.79 5.26 -18.84
C MET A 37 0.61 4.75 -19.68
N VAL A 38 -0.59 4.61 -19.09
CA VAL A 38 -1.83 4.25 -19.79
C VAL A 38 -2.26 5.34 -20.77
N ILE A 39 -2.12 6.62 -20.40
CA ILE A 39 -2.51 7.75 -21.25
C ILE A 39 -1.58 7.89 -22.46
N SER A 40 -0.28 7.64 -22.28
CA SER A 40 0.68 7.74 -23.39
C SER A 40 0.49 6.67 -24.46
N HIS A 41 -0.26 5.58 -24.20
CA HIS A 41 -0.65 4.52 -25.16
C HIS A 41 0.49 4.01 -26.07
N SER A 42 1.75 4.17 -25.66
CA SER A 42 2.92 4.03 -26.54
C SER A 42 3.47 2.60 -26.57
N THR A 43 2.81 1.65 -25.91
CA THR A 43 3.34 0.30 -25.64
C THR A 43 2.33 -0.78 -26.02
N SER A 44 2.84 -1.93 -26.47
CA SER A 44 2.03 -3.11 -26.79
C SER A 44 1.09 -3.49 -25.64
N HIS A 45 -0.12 -3.95 -25.98
CA HIS A 45 -1.21 -4.26 -25.04
C HIS A 45 -0.77 -5.20 -23.89
N TYR A 46 0.10 -6.16 -24.19
CA TYR A 46 0.67 -7.09 -23.20
C TYR A 46 1.58 -6.39 -22.18
N VAL A 47 2.39 -5.44 -22.63
CA VAL A 47 3.31 -4.68 -21.76
C VAL A 47 2.52 -3.71 -20.87
N MET A 48 1.48 -3.09 -21.42
CA MET A 48 0.55 -2.25 -20.66
C MET A 48 -0.15 -3.03 -19.55
N LEU A 49 -0.71 -4.21 -19.87
CA LEU A 49 -1.35 -5.09 -18.88
C LEU A 49 -0.39 -5.51 -17.76
N GLY A 50 0.83 -5.92 -18.11
CA GLY A 50 1.83 -6.33 -17.12
C GLY A 50 2.13 -5.23 -16.10
N ILE A 51 2.32 -4.00 -16.57
CA ILE A 51 2.66 -2.87 -15.71
C ILE A 51 1.48 -2.43 -14.84
N ILE A 52 0.25 -2.45 -15.37
CA ILE A 52 -0.96 -2.16 -14.58
C ILE A 52 -1.11 -3.18 -13.45
N VAL A 53 -0.96 -4.47 -13.76
CA VAL A 53 -1.08 -5.55 -12.76
C VAL A 53 0.02 -5.44 -11.70
N SER A 54 1.28 -5.25 -12.11
CA SER A 54 2.38 -5.05 -11.16
C SER A 54 2.16 -3.82 -10.27
N CYS A 55 1.72 -2.71 -10.85
CA CYS A 55 1.43 -1.52 -10.06
C CYS A 55 0.25 -1.73 -9.09
N ALA A 56 -0.79 -2.43 -9.51
CA ALA A 56 -1.94 -2.75 -8.66
C ALA A 56 -1.53 -3.57 -7.43
N ILE A 57 -0.65 -4.56 -7.61
CA ILE A 57 -0.12 -5.37 -6.49
C ILE A 57 0.67 -4.50 -5.51
N ILE A 58 1.59 -3.68 -6.01
CA ILE A 58 2.39 -2.79 -5.14
C ILE A 58 1.47 -1.79 -4.43
N GLN A 59 0.41 -1.34 -5.09
CA GLN A 59 -0.54 -0.41 -4.51
C GLN A 59 -1.36 -1.01 -3.37
N ILE A 60 -1.75 -2.28 -3.48
CA ILE A 60 -2.38 -3.02 -2.37
C ILE A 60 -1.41 -3.08 -1.18
N LEU A 61 -0.13 -3.36 -1.41
CA LEU A 61 0.88 -3.40 -0.35
C LEU A 61 1.09 -2.04 0.33
N VAL A 62 1.20 -0.95 -0.44
CA VAL A 62 1.37 0.40 0.09
C VAL A 62 0.12 0.84 0.86
N HIS A 63 -1.08 0.54 0.37
CA HIS A 63 -2.33 0.86 1.05
C HIS A 63 -2.45 0.10 2.38
N LEU A 64 -2.08 -1.18 2.40
CA LEU A 64 -1.99 -1.96 3.64
C LEU A 64 -0.96 -1.38 4.61
N PHE A 65 0.18 -0.88 4.16
CA PHE A 65 1.17 -0.23 5.04
C PHE A 65 0.72 1.15 5.55
N CYS A 66 0.13 1.98 4.69
CA CYS A 66 -0.22 3.36 5.00
C CYS A 66 -1.54 3.49 5.77
N PHE A 67 -2.58 2.78 5.33
CA PHE A 67 -3.92 2.85 5.92
C PHE A 67 -3.99 2.10 7.24
N LEU A 68 -3.14 1.09 7.39
CA LEU A 68 -3.17 0.19 8.53
C LEU A 68 -2.06 0.43 9.55
N HIS A 69 -1.35 1.54 9.43
CA HIS A 69 -0.68 2.16 10.57
C HIS A 69 -1.74 2.72 11.54
N LEU A 70 -2.70 1.88 11.96
CA LEU A 70 -3.66 2.18 13.01
C LEU A 70 -2.85 2.31 14.28
N ASP A 71 -2.69 3.57 14.68
CA ASP A 71 -2.05 4.05 15.88
C ASP A 71 -0.89 3.17 16.36
N SER A 72 0.33 3.53 15.97
CA SER A 72 1.54 3.19 16.74
C SER A 72 1.52 3.74 18.18
N LYS A 73 0.35 4.17 18.67
CA LYS A 73 0.04 4.76 19.96
C LYS A 73 -1.20 4.12 20.65
N SER A 74 -1.94 3.22 19.98
CA SER A 74 -3.02 2.45 20.56
C SER A 74 -2.44 1.11 20.98
N GLU A 75 -2.30 0.94 22.29
CA GLU A 75 -1.96 -0.27 23.03
C GLU A 75 -1.59 -1.51 22.17
N ASN A 76 -0.27 -1.75 22.08
CA ASN A 76 0.37 -3.06 22.04
C ASN A 76 0.70 -3.73 20.69
N GLY A 77 0.54 -3.14 19.50
CA GLY A 77 1.12 -3.72 18.26
C GLY A 77 0.60 -5.11 17.82
N TRP A 78 -0.20 -5.79 18.64
CA TRP A 78 -0.87 -7.06 18.36
C TRP A 78 -1.95 -6.92 17.27
N ASN A 79 -2.47 -5.71 17.06
CA ASN A 79 -3.36 -5.43 15.94
C ASN A 79 -2.58 -5.47 14.60
N MET A 80 -1.37 -4.89 14.57
CA MET A 80 -0.52 -4.89 13.38
C MET A 80 -0.14 -6.30 12.94
N ILE A 81 0.25 -7.17 13.89
CA ILE A 81 0.59 -8.57 13.56
C ILE A 81 -0.62 -9.35 13.04
N SER A 82 -1.80 -9.15 13.64
CA SER A 82 -3.03 -9.83 13.24
C SER A 82 -3.46 -9.48 11.82
N LEU A 83 -3.24 -8.22 11.43
CA LEU A 83 -3.67 -7.74 10.13
C LEU A 83 -2.68 -8.08 9.02
N VAL A 84 -1.37 -8.01 9.28
CA VAL A 84 -0.36 -8.52 8.34
C VAL A 84 -0.58 -10.00 8.10
N PHE A 85 -0.89 -10.76 9.15
CA PHE A 85 -1.23 -12.18 9.04
C PHE A 85 -2.49 -12.41 8.19
N SER A 86 -3.56 -11.63 8.41
CA SER A 86 -4.77 -11.71 7.59
C SER A 86 -4.52 -11.36 6.12
N ALA A 87 -3.76 -10.29 5.84
CA ALA A 87 -3.41 -9.90 4.48
C ALA A 87 -2.57 -10.96 3.76
N LEU A 88 -1.63 -11.60 4.46
CA LEU A 88 -0.85 -12.73 3.94
C LEU A 88 -1.77 -13.90 3.57
N ILE A 89 -2.72 -14.25 4.44
CA ILE A 89 -3.71 -15.31 4.17
C ILE A 89 -4.52 -14.98 2.91
N ILE A 90 -5.03 -13.75 2.79
CA ILE A 90 -5.79 -13.32 1.62
C ILE A 90 -4.95 -13.45 0.35
N LEU A 91 -3.68 -13.02 0.38
CA LEU A 91 -2.76 -13.13 -0.75
C LEU A 91 -2.53 -14.57 -1.19
N ILE A 92 -2.35 -15.49 -0.23
CA ILE A 92 -2.20 -16.92 -0.49
C ILE A 92 -3.49 -17.50 -1.07
N ILE A 93 -4.65 -17.19 -0.49
CA ILE A 93 -5.95 -17.71 -0.95
C ILE A 93 -6.27 -17.24 -2.37
N VAL A 94 -6.07 -15.95 -2.68
CA VAL A 94 -6.37 -15.40 -4.01
C VAL A 94 -5.45 -16.01 -5.07
N THR A 95 -4.13 -16.00 -4.80
CA THR A 95 -3.15 -16.57 -5.74
C THR A 95 -3.35 -18.07 -5.90
N GLY A 96 -3.58 -18.78 -4.80
CA GLY A 96 -3.87 -20.21 -4.78
C GLY A 96 -5.17 -20.55 -5.51
N SER A 97 -6.22 -19.76 -5.32
CA SER A 97 -7.52 -19.96 -5.99
C SER A 97 -7.39 -19.80 -7.51
N ILE A 98 -6.71 -18.74 -7.96
CA ILE A 98 -6.44 -18.53 -9.39
C ILE A 98 -5.62 -19.69 -9.97
N TRP A 99 -4.59 -20.13 -9.26
CA TRP A 99 -3.74 -21.26 -9.69
C TRP A 99 -4.52 -22.58 -9.75
N ILE A 100 -5.29 -22.92 -8.71
CA ILE A 100 -6.11 -24.14 -8.66
C ILE A 100 -7.17 -24.13 -9.75
N MET A 101 -7.88 -23.03 -9.95
CA MET A 101 -8.92 -22.93 -10.98
C MET A 101 -8.31 -23.07 -12.38
N SER A 102 -7.16 -22.42 -12.63
CA SER A 102 -6.45 -22.54 -13.90
C SER A 102 -5.94 -23.96 -14.15
N ASN A 103 -5.39 -24.61 -13.12
CA ASN A 103 -4.89 -25.99 -13.22
C ASN A 103 -6.04 -26.97 -13.43
N LEU A 104 -7.14 -26.85 -12.69
CA LEU A 104 -8.33 -27.68 -12.89
C LEU A 104 -8.93 -27.47 -14.27
N ASN A 105 -9.07 -26.23 -14.74
CA ASN A 105 -9.58 -25.96 -16.09
C ASN A 105 -8.70 -26.61 -17.18
N TYR A 106 -7.37 -26.53 -17.04
CA TYR A 106 -6.45 -27.21 -17.96
C TYR A 106 -6.57 -28.75 -17.90
N ASN A 107 -6.83 -29.32 -16.72
CA ASN A 107 -6.97 -30.77 -16.54
C ASN A 107 -8.39 -31.31 -16.83
N MET A 108 -9.40 -30.44 -16.89
CA MET A 108 -10.81 -30.81 -17.13
C MET A 108 -11.28 -30.49 -18.55
N MET A 109 -10.53 -29.70 -19.31
CA MET A 109 -10.71 -29.57 -20.76
C MET A 109 -10.04 -30.77 -21.43
N PRO A 110 -10.80 -31.74 -21.98
CA PRO A 110 -10.21 -32.79 -22.79
C PRO A 110 -9.61 -32.15 -24.06
N ASN A 111 -8.37 -32.51 -24.36
CA ASN A 111 -7.78 -32.34 -25.68
C ASN A 111 -8.62 -33.02 -26.77
#